data_AF-A0A0A2TGQ8-F1
#
_entry.id   AF-A0A0A2TGQ8-F1
#
_cell.length_a   1.000
_cell.length_b   1.000
_cell.length_c   1.000
_cell.angle_alpha   90.00
_cell.angle_beta   90.00
_cell.angle_gamma   90.00
#
_symmetry.space_group_name_H-M   'P 1'
#
loop_
_entity.id
_entity.type
_entity.pdbx_description
1 polymer ?
#
loop_
_entity_poly.entity_id
_entity_poly.type
_entity_poly.pdbx_seq_one_letter_code
_entity_poly.pdbx_strand_id
1 'polypeptide(L)'
;GAAVIFTTKEKAMQLGKPLIKILVSEVTSGIFTNGFRDMTSMEITVRGSKEAYERAGIGPEDIDMVECHDAFAINEHLYTEAMGFCGHGEAVEFIRSGQNDYGGKVVFSPRGGLMSCGHPTGCSGAAQIAEMTWQLRGQAGAMQVPNAKTAMTHVTGGGIYGLDNAVCTVHILSK
;
A
#
# COMPACT_ATOMS: atom_id res chain seq x y z
N GLY A 1 -10.49 2.77 15.99
CA GLY A 1 -10.64 3.82 14.96
C GLY A 1 -9.30 4.45 14.66
N ALA A 2 -9.13 5.11 13.53
CA ALA A 2 -7.90 5.79 13.15
C ALA A 2 -8.21 7.17 12.57
N ALA A 3 -7.28 8.12 12.73
CA ALA A 3 -7.38 9.46 12.19
C ALA A 3 -5.99 9.97 11.81
N VAL A 4 -5.92 10.76 10.74
CA VAL A 4 -4.69 11.38 10.26
C VAL A 4 -4.94 12.86 10.04
N ILE A 5 -3.93 13.68 10.36
CA ILE A 5 -3.95 15.12 10.13
C ILE A 5 -2.96 15.42 9.01
N PHE A 6 -3.47 15.90 7.87
CA PHE A 6 -2.68 16.44 6.78
C PHE A 6 -2.75 17.96 6.80
N THR A 7 -1.67 18.60 6.40
CA THR A 7 -1.56 20.05 6.37
C THR A 7 -0.48 20.48 5.39
N THR A 8 -0.37 21.78 5.12
CA THR A 8 0.72 22.30 4.28
C THR A 8 2.05 22.21 5.03
N LYS A 9 3.16 22.26 4.30
CA LYS A 9 4.50 22.22 4.88
C LYS A 9 4.69 23.34 5.92
N GLU A 10 4.21 24.55 5.63
CA GLU A 10 4.33 25.74 6.47
C GLU A 10 3.64 25.52 7.82
N LYS A 11 2.41 25.02 7.79
CA LYS A 11 1.65 24.76 9.02
C LYS A 11 2.26 23.60 9.81
N ALA A 12 2.75 22.58 9.12
CA ALA A 12 3.39 21.45 9.78
C ALA A 12 4.71 21.86 10.48
N MET A 13 5.49 22.77 9.88
CA MET A 13 6.68 23.36 10.50
C MET A 13 6.33 24.17 11.77
N GLN A 14 5.25 24.96 11.75
CA GLN A 14 4.76 25.68 12.94
C GLN A 14 4.38 24.74 14.09
N LEU A 15 3.91 23.52 13.78
CA LEU A 15 3.54 22.51 14.77
C LEU A 15 4.75 21.74 15.32
N GLY A 16 5.95 21.92 14.77
CA GLY A 16 7.19 21.30 15.25
C GLY A 16 7.21 19.77 15.17
N LYS A 17 6.43 19.15 14.29
CA LYS A 17 6.36 17.68 14.15
C LYS A 17 7.26 17.19 13.00
N PRO A 18 7.88 16.01 13.11
CA PRO A 18 8.59 15.39 12.00
C PRO A 18 7.66 15.23 10.79
N LEU A 19 8.05 15.77 9.64
CA LEU A 19 7.20 15.81 8.45
C LEU A 19 7.32 14.51 7.66
N ILE A 20 6.18 13.97 7.25
CA ILE A 20 6.09 12.94 6.23
C ILE A 20 5.34 13.57 5.07
N LYS A 21 5.93 13.54 3.88
CA LYS A 21 5.34 14.06 2.65
C LYS A 21 4.44 13.00 2.04
N ILE A 22 3.31 13.44 1.50
CA ILE A 22 2.52 12.64 0.58
C ILE A 22 3.05 12.98 -0.81
N LEU A 23 3.78 12.05 -1.44
CA LEU A 23 4.25 12.22 -2.81
C LEU A 23 3.08 12.13 -3.77
N VAL A 24 2.22 11.13 -3.56
CA VAL A 24 1.03 10.90 -4.38
C VAL A 24 -0.12 10.44 -3.50
N SER A 25 -1.31 10.88 -3.90
CA SER A 25 -2.60 10.31 -3.50
C SER A 25 -3.38 10.04 -4.77
N GLU A 26 -3.52 8.77 -5.12
CA GLU A 26 -4.15 8.28 -6.34
C GLU A 26 -5.46 7.55 -6.00
N VAL A 27 -6.48 7.76 -6.84
CA VAL A 27 -7.78 7.10 -6.74
C VAL A 27 -8.15 6.61 -8.14
N THR A 28 -8.14 5.30 -8.29
CA THR A 28 -8.47 4.64 -9.55
C THR A 28 -9.84 4.00 -9.43
N SER A 29 -10.72 4.29 -10.39
CA SER A 29 -12.03 3.66 -10.49
C SER A 29 -11.96 2.31 -11.20
N GLY A 30 -12.83 1.39 -10.78
CA GLY A 30 -13.02 0.11 -11.44
C GLY A 30 -13.58 0.24 -12.85
N ILE A 31 -13.31 -0.77 -13.67
CA ILE A 31 -13.87 -0.88 -15.02
C ILE A 31 -14.88 -2.02 -15.04
N PHE A 32 -16.09 -1.72 -15.54
CA PHE A 32 -17.11 -2.73 -15.76
C PHE A 32 -16.87 -3.44 -17.09
N THR A 33 -16.80 -4.77 -17.06
CA THR A 33 -16.70 -5.64 -18.22
C THR A 33 -17.56 -6.89 -18.03
N ASN A 34 -18.21 -7.34 -19.11
CA ASN A 34 -19.04 -8.55 -19.12
C ASN A 34 -18.35 -9.72 -19.85
N GLY A 35 -17.01 -9.75 -19.82
CA GLY A 35 -16.17 -10.73 -20.50
C GLY A 35 -15.44 -11.69 -19.57
N PHE A 36 -14.52 -12.47 -20.14
CA PHE A 36 -13.57 -13.27 -19.34
C PHE A 36 -12.78 -12.35 -18.43
N ARG A 37 -12.64 -12.76 -17.16
CA ARG A 37 -11.81 -12.09 -16.18
C ARG A 37 -10.81 -13.08 -15.64
N ASP A 38 -9.54 -12.71 -15.74
CA ASP A 38 -8.50 -13.43 -15.04
C ASP A 38 -8.55 -13.07 -13.54
N MET A 39 -8.95 -14.03 -12.70
CA MET A 39 -9.02 -13.83 -11.25
C MET A 39 -7.64 -13.80 -10.59
N THR A 40 -6.57 -14.11 -11.32
CA THR A 40 -5.19 -14.03 -10.85
C THR A 40 -4.54 -12.68 -11.16
N SER A 41 -5.25 -11.77 -11.84
CA SER A 41 -4.78 -10.42 -12.13
C SER A 41 -5.62 -9.36 -11.42
N MET A 42 -4.96 -8.50 -10.64
CA MET A 42 -5.62 -7.39 -9.93
C MET A 42 -5.53 -6.11 -10.75
N GLU A 43 -6.25 -6.06 -11.88
CA GLU A 43 -6.15 -5.01 -12.90
C GLU A 43 -6.23 -3.57 -12.35
N ILE A 44 -7.17 -3.28 -11.46
CA ILE A 44 -7.27 -1.95 -10.82
C ILE A 44 -6.04 -1.59 -10.00
N THR A 45 -5.40 -2.58 -9.35
CA THR A 45 -4.18 -2.37 -8.57
C THR A 45 -2.98 -2.18 -9.49
N VAL A 46 -2.91 -2.91 -10.60
CA VAL A 46 -1.88 -2.68 -11.64
C VAL A 46 -1.96 -1.25 -12.16
N ARG A 47 -3.16 -0.80 -12.55
CA ARG A 47 -3.38 0.57 -13.05
C ARG A 47 -3.05 1.62 -11.99
N GLY A 48 -3.64 1.50 -10.81
CA GLY A 48 -3.47 2.50 -9.75
C GLY A 48 -2.04 2.58 -9.20
N SER A 49 -1.33 1.46 -9.12
CA SER A 49 0.08 1.47 -8.70
C SER A 49 0.96 2.12 -9.77
N LYS A 50 0.74 1.79 -11.04
CA LYS A 50 1.46 2.42 -12.16
C LYS A 50 1.23 3.93 -12.23
N GLU A 51 -0.02 4.37 -12.13
CA GLU A 51 -0.38 5.80 -12.09
C GLU A 51 0.30 6.50 -10.90
N ALA A 52 0.32 5.84 -9.73
CA ALA A 52 0.98 6.39 -8.54
C ALA A 52 2.50 6.52 -8.72
N TYR A 53 3.17 5.51 -9.26
CA TYR A 53 4.60 5.54 -9.57
C TYR A 53 4.95 6.64 -10.58
N GLU A 54 4.21 6.72 -11.68
CA GLU A 54 4.41 7.75 -12.71
C GLU A 54 4.27 9.17 -12.15
N ARG A 55 3.24 9.41 -11.32
CA ARG A 55 3.02 10.71 -10.68
C ARG A 55 4.06 11.05 -9.61
N ALA A 56 4.60 10.03 -8.93
CA ALA A 56 5.64 10.20 -7.92
C ALA A 56 7.04 10.34 -8.54
N GLY A 57 7.22 9.91 -9.79
CA GLY A 57 8.52 9.86 -10.46
C GLY A 57 9.45 8.80 -9.88
N ILE A 58 8.90 7.70 -9.37
CA ILE A 58 9.64 6.58 -8.75
C ILE A 58 9.12 5.24 -9.30
N GLY A 59 9.80 4.14 -9.00
CA GLY A 59 9.37 2.77 -9.34
C GLY A 59 9.06 1.90 -8.11
N PRO A 60 8.60 0.65 -8.31
CA PRO A 60 8.41 -0.31 -7.23
C PRO A 60 9.69 -0.59 -6.43
N GLU A 61 10.86 -0.47 -7.05
CA GLU A 61 12.17 -0.62 -6.42
C GLU A 61 12.50 0.47 -5.39
N ASP A 62 11.78 1.59 -5.40
CA ASP A 62 11.97 2.71 -4.47
C ASP A 62 11.07 2.60 -3.23
N ILE A 63 10.22 1.57 -3.13
CA ILE A 63 9.28 1.37 -2.02
C ILE A 63 9.91 0.44 -0.97
N ASP A 64 10.17 0.98 0.23
CA ASP A 64 10.77 0.20 1.32
C ASP A 64 9.74 -0.67 2.06
N MET A 65 8.46 -0.23 2.08
CA MET A 65 7.39 -0.93 2.78
C MET A 65 6.01 -0.62 2.22
N VAL A 66 5.10 -1.57 2.37
CA VAL A 66 3.72 -1.51 1.88
C VAL A 66 2.75 -1.91 3.00
N GLU A 67 1.68 -1.15 3.17
CA GLU A 67 0.47 -1.62 3.84
C GLU A 67 -0.63 -1.83 2.79
N CYS A 68 -0.94 -3.09 2.48
CA CYS A 68 -1.89 -3.43 1.41
C CYS A 68 -3.26 -3.88 1.97
N HIS A 69 -4.24 -4.04 1.08
CA HIS A 69 -5.59 -4.49 1.43
C HIS A 69 -5.69 -6.02 1.58
N ASP A 70 -4.86 -6.60 2.43
CA ASP A 70 -4.74 -8.04 2.67
C ASP A 70 -5.91 -8.61 3.51
N ALA A 71 -7.16 -8.34 3.14
CA ALA A 71 -8.34 -8.91 3.81
C ALA A 71 -8.39 -10.46 3.74
N PHE A 72 -7.70 -11.04 2.76
CA PHE A 72 -7.54 -12.48 2.57
C PHE A 72 -6.09 -12.80 2.19
N ALA A 73 -5.54 -13.92 2.63
CA ALA A 73 -4.12 -14.26 2.43
C ALA A 73 -3.67 -14.31 0.94
N ILE A 74 -4.59 -14.68 0.03
CA ILE A 74 -4.30 -14.68 -1.41
C ILE A 74 -4.02 -13.27 -1.95
N ASN A 75 -4.59 -12.24 -1.33
CA ASN A 75 -4.43 -10.87 -1.78
C ASN A 75 -2.97 -10.42 -1.71
N GLU A 76 -2.23 -10.81 -0.68
CA GLU A 76 -0.82 -10.42 -0.56
C GLU A 76 0.02 -10.94 -1.74
N HIS A 77 -0.28 -12.15 -2.21
CA HIS A 77 0.38 -12.74 -3.37
C HIS A 77 0.04 -11.94 -4.63
N LEU A 78 -1.26 -11.76 -4.92
CA LEU A 78 -1.70 -11.06 -6.12
C LEU A 78 -1.27 -9.58 -6.14
N TYR A 79 -1.25 -8.92 -4.99
CA TYR A 79 -0.80 -7.54 -4.88
C TYR A 79 0.70 -7.38 -5.01
N THR A 80 1.50 -8.36 -4.57
CA THR A 80 2.95 -8.35 -4.79
C THR A 80 3.27 -8.26 -6.28
N GLU A 81 2.58 -9.03 -7.11
CA GLU A 81 2.72 -8.98 -8.57
C GLU A 81 2.10 -7.70 -9.14
N ALA A 82 0.88 -7.36 -8.74
CA ALA A 82 0.14 -6.23 -9.29
C ALA A 82 0.80 -4.87 -9.02
N MET A 83 1.53 -4.75 -7.91
CA MET A 83 2.30 -3.55 -7.55
C MET A 83 3.71 -3.54 -8.18
N GLY A 84 4.09 -4.59 -8.92
CA GLY A 84 5.33 -4.65 -9.68
C GLY A 84 6.59 -5.06 -8.90
N PHE A 85 6.45 -5.68 -7.72
CA PHE A 85 7.61 -6.14 -6.94
C PHE A 85 8.24 -7.42 -7.50
N CYS A 86 7.45 -8.20 -8.23
CA CYS A 86 7.88 -9.37 -8.99
C CYS A 86 7.00 -9.56 -10.24
N GLY A 87 7.39 -10.46 -11.13
CA GLY A 87 6.62 -10.82 -12.30
C GLY A 87 5.35 -11.62 -11.97
N HIS A 88 4.47 -11.72 -12.96
CA HIS A 88 3.25 -12.51 -12.82
C HIS A 88 3.57 -14.00 -12.61
N GLY A 89 2.96 -14.61 -11.60
CA GLY A 89 3.24 -15.98 -11.16
C GLY A 89 4.48 -16.15 -10.27
N GLU A 90 5.22 -15.08 -9.97
CA GLU A 90 6.45 -15.14 -9.18
C GLU A 90 6.25 -14.84 -7.69
N ALA A 91 5.06 -14.38 -7.26
CA ALA A 91 4.85 -13.96 -5.87
C ALA A 91 5.09 -15.07 -4.85
N VAL A 92 4.80 -16.33 -5.19
CA VAL A 92 5.04 -17.46 -4.27
C VAL A 92 6.52 -17.58 -3.93
N GLU A 93 7.40 -17.50 -4.93
CA GLU A 93 8.85 -17.60 -4.70
C GLU A 93 9.38 -16.33 -4.03
N PHE A 94 8.87 -15.16 -4.43
CA PHE A 94 9.21 -13.88 -3.80
C PHE A 94 8.94 -13.90 -2.29
N ILE A 95 7.77 -14.38 -1.89
CA ILE A 95 7.38 -14.47 -0.47
C ILE A 95 8.17 -15.58 0.24
N ARG A 96 8.33 -16.76 -0.37
CA ARG A 96 9.08 -17.87 0.25
C ARG A 96 10.55 -17.55 0.49
N SER A 97 11.15 -16.75 -0.38
CA SER A 97 12.54 -16.27 -0.22
C SER A 97 12.66 -15.05 0.70
N GLY A 98 11.57 -14.65 1.37
CA GLY A 98 11.54 -13.57 2.35
C GLY A 98 11.69 -12.18 1.77
N GLN A 99 11.45 -11.99 0.46
CA GLN A 99 11.64 -10.69 -0.18
C GLN A 99 10.59 -9.66 0.24
N ASN A 100 9.44 -10.11 0.77
CA ASN A 100 8.36 -9.28 1.33
C ASN A 100 8.50 -9.03 2.85
N ASP A 101 9.60 -9.47 3.49
CA ASP A 101 9.79 -9.42 4.94
C ASP A 101 10.99 -8.53 5.33
N TYR A 102 11.23 -8.34 6.64
CA TYR A 102 12.35 -7.57 7.16
C TYR A 102 13.70 -8.11 6.65
N GLY A 103 14.45 -7.25 5.94
CA GLY A 103 15.71 -7.61 5.31
C GLY A 103 15.57 -8.09 3.85
N GLY A 104 14.34 -8.23 3.35
CA GLY A 104 14.02 -8.43 1.95
C GLY A 104 14.07 -7.15 1.12
N LYS A 105 13.39 -7.16 -0.02
CA LYS A 105 13.27 -6.02 -0.93
C LYS A 105 12.31 -4.95 -0.44
N VAL A 106 11.21 -5.38 0.18
CA VAL A 106 10.11 -4.51 0.61
C VAL A 106 9.40 -5.16 1.77
N VAL A 107 9.09 -4.45 2.84
CA VAL A 107 8.36 -5.02 3.98
C VAL A 107 6.86 -4.89 3.77
N PHE A 108 6.15 -6.02 3.74
CA PHE A 108 4.70 -6.06 3.61
C PHE A 108 4.01 -6.06 4.97
N SER A 109 2.94 -5.28 5.06
CA SER A 109 2.00 -5.20 6.18
C SER A 109 2.68 -5.22 7.56
N PRO A 110 3.66 -4.33 7.85
CA PRO A 110 4.53 -4.43 9.03
C PRO A 110 3.78 -4.40 10.37
N ARG A 111 2.54 -3.88 10.42
CA ARG A 111 1.72 -3.95 11.65
C ARG A 111 0.98 -5.27 11.84
N GLY A 112 1.05 -6.19 10.86
CA GLY A 112 0.30 -7.44 10.78
C GLY A 112 -0.92 -7.40 9.86
N GLY A 113 -1.10 -6.32 9.09
CA GLY A 113 -2.12 -6.22 8.05
C GLY A 113 -3.57 -6.18 8.55
N LEU A 114 -4.52 -6.35 7.63
CA LEU A 114 -5.95 -6.48 7.91
C LEU A 114 -6.25 -7.81 8.61
N MET A 115 -5.49 -8.87 8.32
CA MET A 115 -5.71 -10.20 8.91
C MET A 115 -5.46 -10.23 10.41
N SER A 116 -4.40 -9.57 10.91
CA SER A 116 -4.03 -9.66 12.33
C SER A 116 -4.58 -8.49 13.17
N CYS A 117 -4.51 -7.26 12.66
CA CYS A 117 -5.04 -6.10 13.41
C CYS A 117 -6.55 -5.89 13.24
N GLY A 118 -7.17 -6.61 12.31
CA GLY A 118 -8.58 -6.47 11.96
C GLY A 118 -8.85 -5.46 10.85
N HIS A 119 -10.07 -5.55 10.31
CA HIS A 119 -10.51 -4.80 9.13
C HIS A 119 -11.81 -4.01 9.38
N PRO A 120 -11.78 -2.95 10.20
CA PRO A 120 -12.89 -1.99 10.25
C PRO A 120 -12.91 -1.19 8.93
N THR A 121 -13.89 -1.47 8.08
CA THR A 121 -13.90 -1.06 6.65
C THR A 121 -13.67 0.44 6.45
N GLY A 122 -14.35 1.30 7.21
CA GLY A 122 -14.19 2.75 7.11
C GLY A 122 -12.91 3.33 7.76
N CYS A 123 -12.14 2.52 8.49
CA CYS A 123 -10.96 2.97 9.23
C CYS A 123 -9.64 2.43 8.66
N SER A 124 -9.67 1.39 7.83
CA SER A 124 -8.45 0.67 7.42
C SER A 124 -7.47 1.57 6.67
N GLY A 125 -7.91 2.36 5.69
CA GLY A 125 -7.03 3.27 4.96
C GLY A 125 -6.36 4.33 5.86
N ALA A 126 -7.11 4.92 6.79
CA ALA A 126 -6.53 5.86 7.76
C ALA A 126 -5.53 5.18 8.72
N ALA A 127 -5.77 3.93 9.10
CA ALA A 127 -4.87 3.14 9.93
C ALA A 127 -3.57 2.80 9.18
N GLN A 128 -3.65 2.43 7.91
CA GLN A 128 -2.46 2.20 7.06
C GLN A 128 -1.60 3.47 6.94
N ILE A 129 -2.21 4.63 6.67
CA ILE A 129 -1.47 5.91 6.59
C ILE A 129 -0.83 6.25 7.94
N ALA A 130 -1.54 6.04 9.05
CA ALA A 130 -1.00 6.28 10.39
C ALA A 130 0.22 5.39 10.67
N GLU A 131 0.13 4.09 10.34
CA GLU A 131 1.24 3.15 10.47
C GLU A 131 2.45 3.57 9.65
N MET A 132 2.27 3.82 8.35
CA MET A 132 3.36 4.25 7.46
C MET A 132 3.99 5.56 7.94
N THR A 133 3.19 6.47 8.51
CA THR A 133 3.69 7.70 9.12
C THR A 133 4.56 7.42 10.34
N TRP A 134 4.16 6.49 11.22
CA TRP A 134 4.98 6.11 12.38
C TRP A 134 6.27 5.41 11.95
N GLN A 135 6.19 4.50 10.98
CA GLN A 135 7.35 3.82 10.43
C GLN A 135 8.38 4.80 9.86
N LEU A 136 7.98 5.72 8.98
CA LEU A 136 8.91 6.70 8.38
C LEU A 136 9.49 7.68 9.42
N ARG A 137 8.77 7.93 10.52
CA ARG A 137 9.22 8.75 11.65
C ARG A 137 10.15 8.02 12.62
N GLY A 138 10.31 6.70 12.51
CA GLY A 138 11.07 5.92 13.49
C GLY A 138 10.29 5.71 14.81
N GLN A 139 8.97 5.63 14.73
CA GLN A 139 8.04 5.60 15.88
C GLN A 139 7.22 4.31 15.97
N ALA A 140 7.51 3.30 15.14
CA ALA A 140 6.74 2.04 15.10
C ALA A 140 7.17 1.00 16.16
N GLY A 141 8.07 1.37 17.08
CA GLY A 141 8.46 0.53 18.21
C GLY A 141 9.11 -0.79 17.75
N ALA A 142 8.58 -1.92 18.23
CA ALA A 142 9.13 -3.24 17.93
C ALA A 142 8.94 -3.67 16.45
N MET A 143 8.00 -3.05 15.73
CA MET A 143 7.71 -3.34 14.32
C MET A 143 8.45 -2.40 13.36
N GLN A 144 9.49 -1.71 13.83
CA GLN A 144 10.15 -0.68 13.04
C GLN A 144 10.87 -1.27 11.82
N VAL A 145 10.49 -0.82 10.62
CA VAL A 145 11.23 -1.11 9.38
C VAL A 145 12.54 -0.31 9.37
N PRO A 146 13.72 -0.96 9.28
CA PRO A 146 15.00 -0.27 9.30
C PRO A 146 15.19 0.62 8.07
N ASN A 147 15.68 1.85 8.29
CA ASN A 147 16.10 2.79 7.24
C ASN A 147 15.04 3.17 6.18
N ALA A 148 13.75 2.87 6.41
CA ALA A 148 12.69 3.20 5.47
C ALA A 148 12.60 4.72 5.19
N LYS A 149 12.49 5.05 3.90
CA LYS A 149 12.38 6.41 3.35
C LYS A 149 11.11 6.61 2.55
N THR A 150 10.57 5.54 1.98
CA THR A 150 9.36 5.55 1.15
C THR A 150 8.41 4.44 1.58
N ALA A 151 7.12 4.75 1.61
CA ALA A 151 6.09 3.83 2.04
C ALA A 151 4.89 3.91 1.11
N MET A 152 4.24 2.77 0.84
CA MET A 152 3.03 2.70 0.04
C MET A 152 1.86 2.22 0.90
N THR A 153 0.69 2.83 0.73
CA THR A 153 -0.57 2.28 1.25
C THR A 153 -1.49 1.93 0.10
N HIS A 154 -2.23 0.84 0.23
CA HIS A 154 -3.15 0.35 -0.78
C HIS A 154 -4.45 -0.13 -0.14
N VAL A 155 -5.57 0.38 -0.66
CA VAL A 155 -6.92 -0.02 -0.27
C VAL A 155 -7.73 -0.27 -1.53
N THR A 156 -8.30 -1.46 -1.65
CA THR A 156 -9.36 -1.76 -2.64
C THR A 156 -10.71 -1.83 -1.95
N GLY A 157 -11.75 -1.40 -2.64
CA GLY A 157 -13.11 -1.43 -2.11
C GLY A 157 -14.11 -1.89 -3.16
N GLY A 158 -15.06 -2.72 -2.71
CA GLY A 158 -16.16 -3.24 -3.51
C GLY A 158 -15.75 -4.40 -4.41
N GLY A 159 -16.50 -5.50 -4.33
CA GLY A 159 -16.45 -6.61 -5.28
C GLY A 159 -17.85 -6.80 -5.86
N ILE A 160 -18.06 -6.32 -7.08
CA ILE A 160 -19.35 -6.38 -7.77
C ILE A 160 -19.15 -7.26 -9.01
N TYR A 161 -20.11 -8.13 -9.32
CA TYR A 161 -20.08 -8.92 -10.55
C TYR A 161 -19.86 -8.01 -11.78
N GLY A 162 -18.89 -8.36 -12.61
CA GLY A 162 -18.53 -7.60 -13.80
C GLY A 162 -17.65 -6.36 -13.54
N LEU A 163 -17.25 -6.05 -12.30
CA LEU A 163 -16.19 -5.07 -12.01
C LEU A 163 -14.96 -5.76 -11.44
N ASP A 164 -13.77 -5.23 -11.73
CA ASP A 164 -12.53 -5.61 -11.06
C ASP A 164 -12.64 -5.39 -9.53
N ASN A 165 -12.55 -4.13 -9.06
CA ASN A 165 -13.07 -3.65 -7.78
C ASN A 165 -13.68 -2.27 -8.03
N ALA A 166 -14.62 -1.79 -7.22
CA ALA A 166 -15.24 -0.48 -7.50
C ALA A 166 -14.24 0.68 -7.43
N VAL A 167 -13.29 0.62 -6.49
CA VAL A 167 -12.28 1.66 -6.28
C VAL A 167 -10.99 1.08 -5.71
N CYS A 168 -9.86 1.67 -6.09
CA CYS A 168 -8.57 1.45 -5.49
C CYS A 168 -7.95 2.81 -5.13
N THR A 169 -7.38 2.92 -3.94
CA THR A 169 -6.59 4.09 -3.53
C THR A 169 -5.17 3.66 -3.25
N VAL A 170 -4.23 4.40 -3.81
CA VAL A 170 -2.80 4.26 -3.54
C VAL A 170 -2.27 5.58 -3.02
N HIS A 171 -1.53 5.53 -1.91
CA HIS A 171 -0.77 6.68 -1.43
C HIS A 171 0.69 6.30 -1.31
N ILE A 172 1.58 7.20 -1.74
CA ILE A 172 3.03 7.06 -1.56
C ILE A 172 3.49 8.16 -0.63
N LEU A 173 4.10 7.77 0.49
CA LEU A 173 4.62 8.64 1.52
C LEU A 173 6.15 8.62 1.50
N SER A 174 6.77 9.76 1.81
CA SER A 174 8.23 9.86 1.88
C SER A 174 8.69 10.78 3.00
N LYS A 175 9.92 10.57 3.46
CA LYS A 175 10.55 11.32 4.56
C LYS A 175 10.96 12.76 4.19
#